data_AF-A0A4Y1ZG49-F1
#
_entry.id   AF-A0A4Y1ZG49-F1
#
_cell.length_a   1.000
_cell.length_b   1.000
_cell.length_c   1.000
_cell.angle_alpha   90.00
_cell.angle_beta   90.00
_cell.angle_gamma   90.00
#
_symmetry.space_group_name_H-M   'P 1'
#
loop_
_entity.id
_entity.type
_entity.pdbx_description
1 polymer ?
#
loop_
_entity_poly.entity_id
_entity_poly.type
_entity_poly.pdbx_seq_one_letter_code
_entity_poly.pdbx_strand_id
1 'polypeptide(L)'
;MLEWVVQVSDLGEAWPKTAWWYIDCNAAECEPILAHNVAEIESAPESIYQGLLYAMESVGAANGVIAIKAKHKKAISILKNTIQDERVSVFLLDDVYPVGEKRALIRDVMGVLLSPEERSVNAGAIVVNSETLARVRQAVELGRPVISKI
;
A
#
# COMPACT_ATOMS: atom_id res chain seq x y z
N MET A 1 -21.90 -8.08 0.86
CA MET A 1 -20.91 -8.00 1.96
C MET A 1 -19.50 -7.89 1.38
N LEU A 2 -19.26 -6.92 0.49
CA LEU A 2 -18.01 -6.71 -0.29
C LEU A 2 -17.64 -5.20 -0.29
N GLU A 3 -17.82 -4.51 0.84
CA GLU A 3 -17.62 -3.05 0.90
C GLU A 3 -16.14 -2.61 1.05
N TRP A 4 -15.21 -3.56 1.18
CA TRP A 4 -13.80 -3.31 1.54
C TRP A 4 -12.79 -3.55 0.41
N VAL A 5 -13.27 -3.92 -0.79
CA VAL A 5 -12.44 -4.07 -1.98
C VAL A 5 -12.77 -2.90 -2.87
N VAL A 6 -11.87 -1.94 -2.96
CA VAL A 6 -12.01 -0.83 -3.89
C VAL A 6 -11.57 -1.34 -5.26
N GLN A 7 -12.48 -1.39 -6.23
CA GLN A 7 -12.13 -1.47 -7.65
C GLN A 7 -12.11 -0.06 -8.23
N VAL A 8 -11.35 0.15 -9.31
CA VAL A 8 -11.31 1.43 -10.03
C VAL A 8 -12.71 1.89 -10.44
N SER A 9 -13.60 0.94 -10.75
CA SER A 9 -15.00 1.18 -11.10
C SER A 9 -15.87 1.68 -9.94
N ASP A 10 -15.46 1.42 -8.70
CA ASP A 10 -16.21 1.80 -7.49
C ASP A 10 -15.85 3.24 -7.05
N LEU A 11 -14.82 3.82 -7.66
CA LEU A 11 -14.34 5.18 -7.45
C LEU A 11 -15.00 6.12 -8.47
N GLY A 12 -16.21 6.60 -8.15
CA GLY A 12 -16.90 7.62 -8.95
C GLY A 12 -16.10 8.91 -9.15
N GLU A 13 -16.57 9.77 -10.07
CA GLU A 13 -15.91 11.00 -10.56
C GLU A 13 -15.09 11.77 -9.51
N ALA A 14 -13.78 11.88 -9.77
CA ALA A 14 -12.80 12.82 -9.23
C ALA A 14 -12.89 13.15 -7.72
N TRP A 15 -12.21 12.33 -6.91
CA TRP A 15 -12.03 12.57 -5.47
C TRP A 15 -11.21 13.84 -5.18
N PRO A 16 -11.48 14.58 -4.08
CA PRO A 16 -10.80 15.84 -3.78
C PRO A 16 -9.28 15.69 -3.71
N LYS A 17 -8.60 16.50 -4.54
CA LYS A 17 -7.12 16.65 -4.64
C LYS A 17 -6.45 17.13 -3.34
N THR A 18 -7.21 17.35 -2.26
CA THR A 18 -6.75 17.92 -1.00
C THR A 18 -6.52 16.89 0.10
N ALA A 19 -6.90 15.62 -0.11
CA ALA A 19 -6.67 14.53 0.83
C ALA A 19 -5.46 13.68 0.37
N TRP A 20 -4.38 13.67 1.16
CA TRP A 20 -3.17 12.91 0.84
C TRP A 20 -3.41 11.40 0.96
N TRP A 21 -2.83 10.63 0.05
CA TRP A 21 -2.88 9.18 0.00
C TRP A 21 -1.53 8.58 0.38
N TYR A 22 -1.56 7.56 1.22
CA TYR A 22 -0.39 6.74 1.52
C TYR A 22 -0.62 5.33 0.98
N ILE A 23 0.16 4.96 -0.03
CA ILE A 23 0.00 3.70 -0.76
C ILE A 23 1.17 2.80 -0.40
N ASP A 24 0.88 1.70 0.30
CA ASP A 24 1.76 0.55 0.35
C ASP A 24 1.65 -0.22 -0.96
N CYS A 25 2.74 -0.22 -1.70
CA CYS A 25 2.84 -0.74 -3.05
C CYS A 25 3.34 -2.19 -3.11
N ASN A 26 3.99 -2.72 -2.06
CA ASN A 26 4.90 -3.84 -2.30
C ASN A 26 4.46 -5.21 -1.81
N ALA A 27 3.17 -5.40 -1.61
CA ALA A 27 2.57 -6.72 -1.75
C ALA A 27 2.30 -7.11 -3.23
N ALA A 28 2.67 -6.23 -4.18
CA ALA A 28 2.59 -6.44 -5.63
C ALA A 28 3.78 -7.22 -6.21
N GLU A 29 4.84 -7.46 -5.42
CA GLU A 29 6.12 -8.08 -5.77
C GLU A 29 6.19 -8.65 -7.20
N CYS A 30 6.87 -7.89 -8.07
CA CYS A 30 6.84 -8.08 -9.52
C CYS A 30 8.08 -8.82 -10.03
N GLU A 31 9.15 -8.83 -9.24
CA GLU A 31 10.38 -9.54 -9.51
C GLU A 31 10.16 -11.05 -9.38
N PRO A 32 10.49 -11.85 -10.42
CA PRO A 32 10.43 -13.30 -10.33
C PRO A 32 11.25 -13.82 -9.14
N ILE A 33 10.75 -14.87 -8.46
CA ILE A 33 11.39 -15.59 -7.34
C ILE A 33 11.32 -14.87 -5.99
N LEU A 34 11.11 -13.54 -5.95
CA LEU A 34 10.92 -12.85 -4.68
C LEU A 34 9.47 -13.09 -4.16
N ALA A 35 9.37 -13.45 -2.88
CA ALA A 35 8.11 -13.74 -2.19
C ALA A 35 8.07 -13.19 -0.74
N HIS A 36 9.07 -12.37 -0.38
CA HIS A 36 9.34 -12.01 1.01
C HIS A 36 8.27 -11.07 1.59
N ASN A 37 7.75 -10.15 0.79
CA ASN A 37 6.73 -9.21 1.25
C ASN A 37 5.40 -9.93 1.53
N VAL A 38 5.01 -10.87 0.66
CA VAL A 38 3.82 -11.69 0.89
C VAL A 38 4.02 -12.59 2.12
N ALA A 39 5.21 -13.17 2.28
CA ALA A 39 5.53 -13.97 3.47
C ALA A 39 5.49 -13.14 4.77
N GLU A 40 5.94 -11.88 4.75
CA GLU A 40 5.85 -10.97 5.90
C GLU A 40 4.39 -10.64 6.22
N ILE A 41 3.54 -10.37 5.21
CA ILE A 41 2.11 -10.18 5.42
C ILE A 41 1.47 -11.41 6.07
N GLU A 42 1.83 -12.61 5.65
CA GLU A 42 1.24 -13.84 6.19
C GLU A 42 1.73 -14.18 7.60
N SER A 43 2.92 -13.74 8.00
CA SER A 43 3.55 -14.10 9.28
C SER A 43 3.49 -13.00 10.33
N ALA A 44 3.48 -11.72 9.93
CA ALA A 44 3.50 -10.55 10.79
C ALA A 44 2.74 -9.36 10.16
N PRO A 45 1.44 -9.49 9.83
CA PRO A 45 0.67 -8.45 9.15
C PRO A 45 0.61 -7.13 9.94
N GLU A 46 0.65 -7.19 11.27
CA GLU A 46 0.68 -6.02 12.15
C GLU A 46 1.94 -5.17 11.95
N SER A 47 3.05 -5.77 11.51
CA SER A 47 4.29 -5.07 11.16
C SER A 47 4.05 -3.99 10.11
N ILE A 48 3.35 -4.37 9.03
CA ILE A 48 3.04 -3.51 7.90
C ILE A 48 1.89 -2.57 8.26
N TYR A 49 0.83 -3.09 8.88
CA TYR A 49 -0.35 -2.30 9.23
C TYR A 49 -0.05 -1.16 10.21
N GLN A 50 0.66 -1.40 11.32
CA GLN A 50 1.03 -0.34 12.26
C GLN A 50 2.02 0.64 11.62
N GLY A 51 2.96 0.13 10.83
CA GLY A 51 3.86 0.97 10.04
C GLY A 51 3.12 1.94 9.12
N LEU A 52 2.07 1.46 8.44
CA LEU A 52 1.21 2.28 7.60
C LEU A 52 0.52 3.39 8.41
N LEU A 53 -0.07 3.05 9.57
CA LEU A 53 -0.75 4.04 10.41
C LEU A 53 0.19 5.15 10.88
N TYR A 54 1.39 4.79 11.36
CA TYR A 54 2.40 5.79 11.76
C TYR A 54 2.85 6.65 10.58
N ALA A 55 3.02 6.04 9.40
CA ALA A 55 3.41 6.78 8.21
C ALA A 55 2.31 7.75 7.77
N MET A 56 1.05 7.32 7.79
CA MET A 56 -0.11 8.17 7.50
C MET A 56 -0.19 9.36 8.45
N GLU A 57 -0.05 9.13 9.75
CA GLU A 57 -0.06 10.18 10.76
C GLU A 57 1.07 11.20 10.52
N SER A 58 2.28 10.73 10.21
CA SER A 58 3.45 11.59 10.02
C SER A 58 3.32 12.62 8.90
N VAL A 59 2.48 12.34 7.90
CA VAL A 59 2.27 13.21 6.73
C VAL A 59 0.85 13.77 6.65
N GLY A 60 -0.02 13.46 7.62
CA GLY A 60 -1.43 13.82 7.58
C GLY A 60 -2.21 13.17 6.43
N ALA A 61 -1.85 11.95 6.03
CA ALA A 61 -2.60 11.22 5.00
C ALA A 61 -3.99 10.81 5.52
N ALA A 62 -5.01 11.14 4.74
CA ALA A 62 -6.39 10.83 5.09
C ALA A 62 -6.76 9.38 4.72
N ASN A 63 -6.05 8.78 3.77
CA ASN A 63 -6.33 7.44 3.25
C ASN A 63 -5.05 6.60 3.18
N GLY A 64 -5.16 5.34 3.60
CA GLY A 64 -4.13 4.31 3.47
C GLY A 64 -4.59 3.19 2.54
N VAL A 65 -3.71 2.71 1.67
CA VAL A 65 -4.02 1.60 0.76
C VAL A 65 -2.92 0.57 0.82
N ILE A 66 -3.27 -0.70 1.00
CA ILE A 66 -2.37 -1.84 0.82
C ILE A 66 -2.70 -2.51 -0.51
N ALA A 67 -1.84 -2.33 -1.51
CA ALA A 67 -2.02 -2.88 -2.85
C ALA A 67 -1.34 -4.25 -2.98
N ILE A 68 -2.13 -5.29 -3.27
CA ILE A 68 -1.69 -6.69 -3.31
C ILE A 68 -2.24 -7.41 -4.55
N LYS A 69 -1.43 -8.27 -5.19
CA LYS A 69 -1.91 -9.08 -6.32
C LYS A 69 -3.05 -10.00 -5.90
N ALA A 70 -4.11 -10.02 -6.71
CA ALA A 70 -5.35 -10.75 -6.43
C ALA A 70 -5.14 -12.26 -6.22
N LYS A 71 -4.03 -12.84 -6.70
CA LYS A 71 -3.69 -14.26 -6.50
C LYS A 71 -3.34 -14.62 -5.05
N HIS A 72 -2.87 -13.67 -4.24
CA HIS A 72 -2.43 -13.93 -2.86
C HIS A 72 -3.61 -13.97 -1.88
N LYS A 73 -4.55 -14.90 -2.11
CA LYS A 73 -5.83 -14.99 -1.37
C LYS A 73 -5.64 -15.12 0.14
N LYS A 74 -4.62 -15.86 0.58
CA LYS A 74 -4.30 -16.04 2.00
C LYS A 74 -3.87 -14.72 2.64
N ALA A 75 -2.86 -14.06 2.09
CA ALA A 75 -2.41 -12.74 2.53
C ALA A 75 -3.54 -11.69 2.52
N ILE A 76 -4.37 -11.66 1.47
CA ILE A 76 -5.56 -10.78 1.39
C ILE A 76 -6.52 -11.04 2.56
N SER A 77 -6.80 -12.30 2.87
CA SER A 77 -7.69 -12.65 3.99
C SER A 77 -7.11 -12.24 5.33
N ILE A 78 -5.78 -12.37 5.50
CA ILE A 78 -5.09 -11.97 6.73
C ILE A 78 -5.15 -10.45 6.89
N LEU A 79 -4.79 -9.69 5.85
CA LEU A 79 -4.86 -8.22 5.87
C LEU A 79 -6.26 -7.72 6.23
N LYS A 80 -7.31 -8.32 5.64
CA LYS A 80 -8.70 -7.98 5.95
C LYS A 80 -9.08 -8.20 7.41
N ASN A 81 -8.49 -9.19 8.07
CA ASN A 81 -8.72 -9.44 9.49
C ASN A 81 -7.85 -8.55 10.40
N THR A 82 -6.69 -8.10 9.90
CA THR A 82 -5.77 -7.22 10.64
C THR A 82 -6.20 -5.74 10.60
N ILE A 83 -6.73 -5.25 9.49
CA ILE A 83 -7.12 -3.85 9.33
C ILE A 83 -8.33 -3.52 10.22
N GLN A 84 -8.20 -2.46 11.01
CA GLN A 84 -9.26 -1.98 11.92
C GLN A 84 -9.66 -0.52 11.65
N ASP A 85 -8.78 0.28 11.05
CA ASP A 85 -9.03 1.68 10.71
C ASP A 85 -9.77 1.80 9.38
N GLU A 86 -10.91 2.50 9.38
CA GLU A 86 -11.76 2.69 8.20
C GLU A 86 -11.09 3.47 7.06
N ARG A 87 -10.02 4.22 7.37
CA ARG A 87 -9.22 4.96 6.39
C ARG A 87 -8.28 4.05 5.61
N VAL A 88 -8.12 2.80 6.03
CA VAL A 88 -7.20 1.83 5.42
C VAL A 88 -7.99 0.78 4.63
N SER A 89 -7.62 0.57 3.37
CA SER A 89 -8.26 -0.42 2.50
C SER A 89 -7.25 -1.32 1.78
N VAL A 90 -7.73 -2.46 1.26
CA VAL A 90 -6.94 -3.37 0.42
C VAL A 90 -7.33 -3.19 -1.04
N PHE A 91 -6.37 -2.87 -1.88
CA PHE A 91 -6.56 -2.77 -3.33
C PHE A 91 -6.02 -4.02 -4.03
N LEU A 92 -6.83 -4.62 -4.90
CA LEU A 92 -6.46 -5.85 -5.61
C LEU A 92 -5.85 -5.51 -6.97
N LEU A 93 -4.62 -5.95 -7.18
CA LEU A 93 -3.89 -5.78 -8.44
C LEU A 93 -4.04 -7.01 -9.33
N ASP A 94 -4.05 -6.78 -10.64
CA ASP A 94 -3.92 -7.85 -11.62
C ASP A 94 -2.55 -8.54 -11.54
N ASP A 95 -2.48 -9.82 -11.91
CA ASP A 95 -1.21 -10.56 -11.96
C ASP A 95 -0.48 -10.32 -13.28
N VAL A 96 -0.14 -9.05 -13.54
CA VAL A 96 0.56 -8.62 -14.75
C VAL A 96 1.82 -7.85 -14.41
N TYR A 97 2.86 -8.02 -15.22
CA TYR A 97 4.11 -7.27 -15.09
C TYR A 97 4.16 -6.14 -16.14
N PRO A 98 4.49 -4.89 -15.78
CA PRO A 98 4.83 -4.37 -14.45
C PRO A 98 3.65 -3.64 -13.77
N VAL A 99 3.00 -4.25 -12.77
CA VAL A 99 1.93 -3.61 -11.98
C VAL A 99 2.43 -2.89 -10.72
N GLY A 100 3.60 -3.28 -10.20
CA GLY A 100 4.21 -2.67 -9.01
C GLY A 100 4.95 -1.36 -9.26
N GLU A 101 4.93 -0.82 -10.48
CA GLU A 101 5.52 0.49 -10.76
C GLU A 101 4.63 1.60 -10.19
N LYS A 102 5.24 2.60 -9.55
CA LYS A 102 4.51 3.62 -8.79
C LYS A 102 3.47 4.41 -9.60
N ARG A 103 3.70 4.72 -10.88
CA ARG A 103 2.72 5.41 -11.72
C ARG A 103 1.59 4.48 -12.14
N ALA A 104 1.90 3.21 -12.42
CA ALA A 104 0.87 2.20 -12.64
C ALA A 104 -0.05 2.09 -11.41
N LEU A 105 0.51 2.02 -10.21
CA LEU A 105 -0.28 2.01 -8.97
C LEU A 105 -1.09 3.26 -8.74
N ILE A 106 -0.52 4.45 -8.97
CA ILE A 106 -1.28 5.70 -8.81
C ILE A 106 -2.44 5.75 -9.81
N ARG A 107 -2.22 5.30 -11.05
CA ARG A 107 -3.30 5.19 -12.04
C ARG A 107 -4.36 4.19 -11.56
N ASP A 108 -3.97 3.01 -11.11
CA ASP A 108 -4.91 1.95 -10.79
C ASP A 108 -5.65 2.25 -9.47
N VAL A 109 -4.96 2.74 -8.45
CA VAL A 109 -5.56 3.07 -7.14
C VAL A 109 -6.35 4.39 -7.17
N MET A 110 -5.83 5.41 -7.87
CA MET A 110 -6.37 6.79 -7.77
C MET A 110 -7.00 7.30 -9.07
N GLY A 111 -6.89 6.58 -10.18
CA GLY A 111 -7.35 7.05 -11.49
C GLY A 111 -6.50 8.20 -12.08
N VAL A 112 -5.33 8.49 -11.50
CA VAL A 112 -4.49 9.62 -11.92
C VAL A 112 -3.37 9.15 -12.84
N LEU A 113 -3.33 9.69 -14.06
CA LEU A 113 -2.22 9.49 -15.00
C LEU A 113 -1.18 10.58 -14.79
N LEU A 114 0.01 10.19 -14.35
CA LEU A 114 1.15 11.09 -14.21
C LEU A 114 1.94 11.18 -15.52
N SER A 115 2.34 12.40 -15.88
CA SER A 115 3.33 12.61 -16.93
C SER A 115 4.71 12.05 -16.52
N PRO A 116 5.64 11.86 -17.47
CA PRO A 116 7.00 11.43 -17.14
C PRO A 116 7.72 12.35 -16.14
N GLU A 117 7.44 13.65 -16.20
CA GLU A 117 8.04 14.69 -15.34
C GLU A 117 7.41 14.76 -13.95
N GLU A 118 6.16 14.32 -13.82
CA GLU A 118 5.42 14.35 -12.56
C GLU A 118 5.87 13.24 -11.59
N ARG A 119 5.81 13.57 -10.30
CA ARG A 119 6.11 12.67 -9.19
C ARG A 119 4.81 12.28 -8.48
N SER A 120 4.88 11.22 -7.66
CA SER A 120 3.73 10.75 -6.88
C SER A 120 3.08 11.85 -6.03
N VAL A 121 3.89 12.77 -5.49
CA VAL A 121 3.41 13.91 -4.71
C VAL A 121 2.56 14.89 -5.52
N ASN A 122 2.75 14.98 -6.84
CA ASN A 122 1.88 15.78 -7.72
C ASN A 122 0.46 15.17 -7.83
N ALA A 123 0.34 13.86 -7.61
CA ALA A 123 -0.94 13.15 -7.49
C ALA A 123 -1.56 13.26 -6.08
N GLY A 124 -0.85 13.86 -5.11
CA GLY A 124 -1.23 13.79 -3.69
C GLY A 124 -0.96 12.41 -3.08
N ALA A 125 0.03 11.67 -3.58
CA ALA A 125 0.34 10.31 -3.15
C ALA A 125 1.79 10.12 -2.68
N ILE A 126 1.95 9.32 -1.65
CA ILE A 126 3.24 8.75 -1.24
C ILE A 126 3.16 7.25 -1.46
N VAL A 127 4.06 6.70 -2.26
CA VAL A 127 4.12 5.28 -2.60
C VAL A 127 5.37 4.69 -1.97
N VAL A 128 5.22 3.69 -1.10
CA VAL A 128 6.35 3.02 -0.43
C VAL A 128 6.23 1.51 -0.46
N ASN A 129 7.33 0.85 -0.11
CA ASN A 129 7.41 -0.60 0.01
C ASN A 129 6.93 -1.08 1.40
N SER A 130 6.27 -2.23 1.46
CA SER A 130 5.85 -2.92 2.69
C SER A 130 6.98 -3.08 3.71
N GLU A 131 8.20 -3.44 3.27
CA GLU A 131 9.37 -3.53 4.16
C GLU A 131 9.70 -2.17 4.79
N THR A 132 9.49 -1.07 4.05
CA THR A 132 9.71 0.28 4.59
C THR A 132 8.73 0.58 5.72
N LEU A 133 7.47 0.14 5.61
CA LEU A 133 6.47 0.30 6.68
C LEU A 133 6.83 -0.52 7.91
N ALA A 134 7.23 -1.77 7.73
CA ALA A 134 7.75 -2.59 8.83
C ALA A 134 8.92 -1.89 9.56
N ARG A 135 9.80 -1.21 8.81
CA ARG A 135 10.89 -0.42 9.38
C ARG A 135 10.42 0.86 10.08
N VAL A 136 9.43 1.56 9.56
CA VAL A 136 8.81 2.72 10.24
C VAL A 136 8.29 2.30 11.61
N ARG A 137 7.57 1.17 11.69
CA ARG A 137 7.11 0.62 12.96
C ARG A 137 8.26 0.38 13.94
N GLN A 138 9.34 -0.27 13.50
CA GLN A 138 10.50 -0.53 14.36
C GLN A 138 11.20 0.76 14.82
N ALA A 139 11.28 1.76 13.95
CA ALA A 139 11.85 3.05 14.30
C ALA A 139 11.01 3.76 15.37
N VAL A 140 9.68 3.75 15.22
CA VAL A 140 8.74 4.39 16.15
C VAL A 140 8.67 3.64 17.49
N GLU A 141 8.49 2.32 17.47
CA GLU A 141 8.26 1.53 18.70
C GLU A 141 9.56 1.21 19.46
N LEU A 142 10.67 1.03 18.74
CA LEU A 142 11.92 0.51 19.30
C LEU A 142 13.10 1.48 19.19
N GLY A 143 12.94 2.63 18.53
CA GLY A 143 14.05 3.56 18.26
C GLY A 143 15.14 2.95 17.37
N ARG A 144 14.81 1.93 16.57
CA ARG A 144 15.79 1.14 15.83
C ARG A 144 16.08 1.76 14.44
N PRO A 145 17.34 2.09 14.11
CA PRO A 145 17.70 2.49 12.76
C PRO A 145 17.66 1.30 11.78
N VAL A 146 17.50 1.59 10.49
CA VAL A 146 17.59 0.56 9.44
C VAL A 146 19.07 0.20 9.23
N ILE A 147 19.44 -1.01 9.66
CA ILE A 147 20.83 -1.50 9.61
C ILE A 147 20.99 -2.82 8.84
N SER A 148 19.89 -3.44 8.43
CA SER A 148 19.87 -4.68 7.65
C SER A 148 18.61 -4.76 6.79
N LYS A 149 18.59 -5.67 5.82
CA LYS A 149 17.38 -6.04 5.05
C LYS A 149 16.65 -7.20 5.74
N ILE A 150 15.33 -7.31 5.56
CA ILE A 150 14.54 -8.52 5.90
C ILE A 150 14.85 -9.65 4.92
#